data_AF-A0A377C0U3-F1
#
_entry.id   AF-A0A377C0U3-F1
#
_cell.length_a   1.000
_cell.length_b   1.000
_cell.length_c   1.000
_cell.angle_alpha   90.00
_cell.angle_beta   90.00
_cell.angle_gamma   90.00
#
_symmetry.space_group_name_H-M   'P 1'
#
loop_
_entity.id
_entity.type
_entity.pdbx_description
1 polymer ?
#
loop_
_entity_poly.entity_id
_entity_poly.type
_entity_poly.pdbx_seq_one_letter_code
_entity_poly.pdbx_strand_id
1 'polypeptide(L)'
;MHFELFDRQIDLVQDNIDLDIRINDEIPDYYIAHLLTKNKRILCAAPEYLQKYPQPQSLQELSRHDCLVTKERDMTHGIWELGNGQEKNR
;
A
#
# COMPACT_ATOMS: atom_id res chain seq x y z
N MET A 1 -24.75 14.27 3.03
CA MET A 1 -23.69 13.25 2.86
C MET A 1 -22.55 13.94 2.13
N HIS A 2 -21.50 14.32 2.87
CA HIS A 2 -20.30 14.96 2.35
C HIS A 2 -19.22 13.89 2.20
N PHE A 3 -18.45 13.92 1.12
CA PHE A 3 -17.44 12.91 0.84
C PHE A 3 -16.13 13.60 0.46
N GLU A 4 -15.06 13.23 1.17
CA GLU A 4 -13.74 13.81 0.98
C GLU A 4 -12.71 12.70 0.75
N LEU A 5 -11.72 12.99 -0.10
CA LEU A 5 -10.62 12.11 -0.42
C LEU A 5 -9.31 12.79 0.00
N PHE A 6 -8.58 12.15 0.91
CA PHE A 6 -7.31 12.64 1.42
C PHE A 6 -6.22 11.58 1.26
N ASP A 7 -5.03 12.01 0.85
CA ASP A 7 -3.82 11.17 0.81
C ASP A 7 -2.90 11.44 2.03
N ARG A 8 -3.51 11.89 3.13
CA ARG A 8 -2.84 12.20 4.41
C ARG A 8 -3.52 11.45 5.56
N GLN A 9 -2.81 11.36 6.69
CA GLN A 9 -3.43 10.96 7.94
C GLN A 9 -4.44 12.03 8.36
N ILE A 10 -5.60 11.58 8.84
CA ILE A 10 -6.67 12.44 9.37
C ILE A 10 -6.95 12.05 10.82
N ASP A 11 -7.29 13.03 11.63
CA ASP A 11 -7.80 12.86 12.98
C ASP A 11 -9.31 13.05 12.91
N LEU A 12 -10.06 11.98 13.14
CA LEU A 12 -11.53 12.00 13.04
C LEU A 12 -12.16 13.11 13.89
N VAL A 13 -11.60 13.40 15.07
CA VAL A 13 -12.13 14.40 16.01
C VAL A 13 -11.78 15.82 15.55
N GLN A 14 -10.50 16.06 15.23
CA GLN A 14 -10.05 17.40 14.81
C GLN A 14 -10.60 17.81 13.44
N ASP A 15 -10.70 16.85 12.51
CA ASP A 15 -11.15 17.09 11.14
C ASP A 15 -12.69 17.00 10.98
N ASN A 16 -13.44 16.72 12.06
CA ASN A 16 -14.91 16.51 12.03
C ASN A 16 -15.34 15.44 11.01
N ILE A 17 -14.66 14.30 11.01
CA ILE A 17 -14.94 13.16 10.12
C ILE A 17 -15.56 12.02 10.91
N ASP A 18 -16.70 11.50 10.44
CA ASP A 18 -17.41 10.41 11.10
C ASP A 18 -16.81 9.02 10.80
N LEU A 19 -16.21 8.84 9.61
CA LEU A 19 -15.70 7.55 9.12
C LEU A 19 -14.45 7.76 8.25
N ASP A 20 -13.41 6.96 8.52
CA ASP A 20 -12.22 6.86 7.67
C ASP A 20 -12.07 5.43 7.11
N ILE A 21 -11.75 5.34 5.82
CA ILE A 21 -11.43 4.10 5.13
C ILE A 21 -9.95 4.15 4.75
N ARG A 22 -9.15 3.28 5.36
CA ARG A 22 -7.69 3.24 5.18
C ARG A 22 -7.15 1.85 4.87
N ILE A 23 -5.93 1.83 4.31
CA ILE A 23 -5.18 0.62 3.93
C ILE A 23 -3.88 0.66 4.75
N ASN A 24 -3.67 -0.33 5.65
CA ASN A 24 -2.54 -0.51 6.60
C ASN A 24 -2.46 0.48 7.79
N ASP A 25 -1.60 0.31 8.83
CA ASP A 25 -1.19 -0.90 9.59
C ASP A 25 -0.99 -0.65 11.12
N GLU A 26 -1.43 0.48 11.66
CA GLU A 26 -1.62 0.64 13.11
C GLU A 26 -2.82 1.54 13.34
N ILE A 27 -3.89 0.97 13.87
CA ILE A 27 -5.06 1.74 14.28
C ILE A 27 -4.91 1.95 15.77
N PRO A 28 -4.84 3.21 16.24
CA PRO A 28 -4.81 3.47 17.67
C PRO A 28 -5.96 2.77 18.40
N ASP A 29 -5.67 2.17 19.56
CA ASP A 29 -6.62 1.36 20.33
C ASP A 29 -7.89 2.13 20.76
N TYR A 30 -7.86 3.46 20.73
CA TYR A 30 -9.00 4.31 21.03
C TYR A 30 -10.00 4.45 19.86
N TYR A 31 -9.72 3.88 18.68
CA TYR A 31 -10.68 3.79 17.58
C TYR A 31 -11.37 2.43 17.55
N ILE A 32 -12.66 2.44 17.18
CA ILE A 32 -13.37 1.22 16.79
C ILE A 32 -13.05 0.95 15.32
N ALA A 33 -12.39 -0.17 15.05
CA ALA A 33 -12.03 -0.59 13.70
C ALA A 33 -12.79 -1.83 13.26
N HIS A 34 -13.15 -1.89 11.98
CA HIS A 34 -13.74 -3.06 11.35
C HIS A 34 -12.95 -3.43 10.09
N LEU A 35 -12.47 -4.67 10.01
CA LEU A 35 -11.80 -5.18 8.83
C LEU A 35 -12.81 -5.33 7.69
N LEU A 36 -12.64 -4.55 6.61
CA LEU A 36 -13.48 -4.66 5.41
C LEU A 36 -12.97 -5.76 4.47
N THR A 37 -11.66 -5.77 4.20
CA THR A 37 -10.99 -6.76 3.36
C THR A 37 -9.48 -6.71 3.55
N LYS A 38 -8.78 -7.75 3.10
CA LYS A 38 -7.31 -7.79 3.04
C LYS A 38 -6.81 -7.12 1.75
N ASN A 39 -5.79 -6.26 1.88
CA ASN A 39 -5.14 -5.65 0.72
C ASN A 39 -4.06 -6.60 0.16
N LYS A 40 -4.25 -7.10 -1.07
CA LYS A 40 -3.26 -7.94 -1.77
C LYS A 40 -2.51 -7.10 -2.79
N ARG A 41 -1.21 -6.93 -2.59
CA ARG A 41 -0.33 -6.21 -3.53
C ARG A 41 0.39 -7.19 -4.43
N ILE A 42 0.47 -6.84 -5.71
CA ILE A 42 1.21 -7.59 -6.71
C ILE A 42 2.27 -6.69 -7.33
N LEU A 43 3.42 -7.26 -7.68
CA LEU A 43 4.34 -6.60 -8.58
C LEU A 43 3.77 -6.70 -9.99
N CYS A 44 3.72 -5.56 -10.67
CA CYS A 44 3.27 -5.48 -12.04
C CYS A 44 4.11 -4.46 -12.80
N ALA A 45 4.12 -4.61 -14.11
CA ALA A 45 4.75 -3.69 -15.03
C ALA A 45 3.91 -3.60 -16.30
N ALA A 46 3.99 -2.47 -17.00
CA ALA A 46 3.34 -2.31 -18.29
C ALA A 46 3.91 -3.33 -19.30
N PRO A 47 3.09 -3.94 -20.18
CA PRO A 47 3.58 -4.88 -21.19
C PRO A 47 4.70 -4.30 -22.06
N GLU A 48 4.61 -3.02 -22.42
CA GLU A 48 5.60 -2.29 -23.23
C GLU A 48 6.94 -2.12 -22.50
N TYR A 49 6.90 -2.04 -21.16
CA TYR A 49 8.10 -2.02 -20.34
C TYR A 49 8.79 -3.40 -20.37
N LEU A 50 8.02 -4.47 -20.22
CA LEU A 50 8.54 -5.84 -20.20
C LEU A 50 9.10 -6.31 -21.55
N GLN A 51 8.70 -5.68 -22.66
CA GLN A 51 9.31 -5.90 -23.97
C GLN A 51 10.74 -5.36 -24.07
N LYS A 52 11.05 -4.28 -23.33
CA LYS A 52 12.38 -3.66 -23.28
C LYS A 52 13.25 -4.24 -22.17
N TYR A 53 12.63 -4.53 -21.03
CA TYR A 53 13.26 -5.08 -19.83
C TYR A 53 12.55 -6.39 -19.46
N PRO A 54 13.09 -7.56 -19.87
CA PRO A 54 12.45 -8.85 -19.66
C PRO A 54 12.06 -9.12 -18.20
N GLN A 55 11.02 -9.93 -17.99
CA GLN A 55 10.50 -10.25 -16.67
C GLN A 55 11.59 -10.80 -15.73
N PRO A 56 11.75 -10.22 -14.52
CA PRO A 56 12.74 -10.69 -13.55
C PRO A 56 12.40 -12.12 -13.09
N GLN A 57 13.39 -12.99 -13.07
CA GLN A 57 13.29 -14.38 -12.58
C GLN A 57 13.68 -14.51 -11.10
N SER A 58 14.26 -13.45 -10.52
CA SER A 58 14.67 -13.37 -9.12
C SER A 58 14.45 -11.97 -8.56
N LEU A 59 14.34 -11.84 -7.23
CA LEU A 59 14.19 -10.52 -6.59
C LEU A 59 15.41 -9.61 -6.83
N GLN A 60 16.60 -10.19 -6.94
CA GLN A 60 17.84 -9.44 -7.18
C GLN A 60 17.83 -8.74 -8.54
N GLU A 61 17.15 -9.30 -9.53
CA GLU A 61 17.03 -8.71 -10.86
C GLU A 61 16.22 -7.42 -10.86
N LEU A 62 15.38 -7.17 -9.85
CA LEU A 62 14.65 -5.89 -9.70
C LEU A 62 15.60 -4.68 -9.64
N SER A 63 16.84 -4.86 -9.19
CA SER A 63 17.86 -3.79 -9.20
C SER A 63 18.21 -3.26 -10.61
N ARG A 64 17.83 -4.01 -11.66
CA ARG A 64 18.03 -3.64 -13.07
C ARG A 64 16.77 -3.04 -13.71
N HIS A 65 15.70 -2.89 -12.92
CA HIS A 65 14.44 -2.33 -13.36
C HIS A 65 14.18 -0.96 -12.71
N ASP A 66 13.35 -0.18 -13.38
CA ASP A 66 12.85 1.09 -12.86
C ASP A 66 11.71 0.80 -11.89
N CYS A 67 12.06 0.57 -10.63
CA CYS A 67 11.10 0.26 -9.57
C CYS A 67 10.37 1.53 -9.10
N LEU A 68 9.07 1.62 -9.39
CA LEU A 68 8.22 2.72 -8.92
C LEU A 68 7.76 2.49 -7.47
N VAL A 69 8.13 3.39 -6.57
CA VAL A 69 7.71 3.30 -5.17
C VAL A 69 6.52 4.21 -4.91
N THR A 70 5.41 3.64 -4.45
CA THR A 70 4.25 4.41 -3.98
C THR A 70 4.55 4.95 -2.58
N LYS A 71 4.27 6.23 -2.36
CA LYS A 71 4.23 6.79 -1.02
C LYS A 71 2.88 6.47 -0.41
N GLU A 72 2.86 5.57 0.56
CA GLU A 72 1.66 5.33 1.36
C GLU A 72 1.74 6.06 2.68
N ARG A 73 0.58 6.30 3.31
CA ARG A 73 0.47 7.12 4.53
C ARG A 73 1.45 6.71 5.64
N ASP A 74 1.63 5.39 5.81
CA ASP A 74 2.36 4.82 6.96
C ASP A 74 3.53 3.92 6.56
N MET A 75 3.96 3.93 5.28
CA MET A 75 5.12 3.15 4.84
C MET A 75 6.38 4.00 4.73
N THR A 76 7.51 3.43 5.17
CA THR A 76 8.84 4.00 4.91
C THR A 76 9.04 4.19 3.41
N HIS A 77 9.25 5.44 3.02
CA HIS A 77 9.42 5.79 1.61
C HIS A 77 10.65 5.08 1.03
N GLY A 78 10.49 4.50 -0.16
CA GLY A 78 11.60 3.85 -0.87
C GLY A 78 11.82 2.36 -0.56
N ILE A 79 10.98 1.72 0.28
CA ILE A 79 11.13 0.30 0.63
C ILE A 79 10.00 -0.55 0.03
N TRP A 80 10.37 -1.61 -0.69
CA TRP A 80 9.44 -2.66 -1.13
C TRP A 80 9.52 -3.86 -0.18
N GLU A 81 8.46 -4.12 0.58
CA GLU A 81 8.31 -5.37 1.32
C GLU A 81 7.70 -6.44 0.40
N LEU A 82 8.53 -7.39 -0.03
CA LEU A 82 8.10 -8.48 -0.91
C LEU A 82 7.99 -9.78 -0.11
N GLY A 83 6.82 -10.41 -0.18
CA GLY A 83 6.56 -11.73 0.39
C GLY A 83 6.23 -12.74 -0.70
N ASN A 84 6.38 -14.03 -0.40
CA ASN A 84 6.16 -15.13 -1.34
C ASN A 84 4.66 -15.43 -1.58
N GLY A 85 3.79 -14.41 -1.50
CA GLY A 85 2.33 -14.57 -1.57
C GLY A 85 1.71 -15.34 -0.39
N GLN A 86 2.50 -15.66 0.64
CA GLN A 86 2.00 -16.22 1.90
C GLN A 86 1.32 -15.08 2.67
N GLU A 87 0.08 -15.28 3.10
CA GLU A 87 -0.58 -14.31 3.99
C GLU A 87 0.28 -14.13 5.25
N LYS A 88 0.71 -12.89 5.54
CA LYS A 88 1.15 -12.55 6.89
C LYS A 88 -0.07 -12.77 7.79
N ASN A 89 -0.03 -13.80 8.65
CA ASN A 89 -1.00 -13.95 9.74
C ASN A 89 -0.80 -12.76 10.67
N ARG A 90 -1.70 -11.79 10.61
CA ARG A 90 -1.85 -10.74 11.60
C ARG A 90 -3.29 -10.77 12.09
#